data_AF-A0A934RPG7-F1
#
_entry.id   AF-A0A934RPG7-F1
#
_cell.length_a   1.000
_cell.length_b   1.000
_cell.length_c   1.000
_cell.angle_alpha   90.00
_cell.angle_beta   90.00
_cell.angle_gamma   90.00
#
_symmetry.space_group_name_H-M   'P 1'
#
loop_
_entity.id
_entity.type
_entity.pdbx_description
1 polymer ?
#
loop_
_entity_poly.entity_id
_entity_poly.type
_entity_poly.pdbx_seq_one_letter_code
_entity_poly.pdbx_strand_id
1 'polypeptide(L)'
;MSAEAKLTELAIELPAVATPVASYVNAVRTGNLLFLSGGLPSLAEEAYKGQVPTQVSAETAREAARDAILGRLAVIRDELGSLDKVTRVVSVQGFVN
;
A
#
# COMPACT_ATOMS: atom_id res chain seq x y z
N MET A 1 -4.18 -21.37 -1.40
CA MET A 1 -3.03 -20.71 -0.73
C MET A 1 -3.53 -19.36 -0.25
N SER A 2 -3.38 -19.04 1.04
CA SER A 2 -3.83 -17.76 1.60
C SER A 2 -2.89 -16.62 1.20
N ALA A 3 -3.41 -15.39 1.18
CA ALA A 3 -2.62 -14.19 0.98
C ALA A 3 -1.60 -14.01 2.12
N GLU A 4 -2.01 -14.31 3.36
CA GLU A 4 -1.12 -14.26 4.53
C GLU A 4 0.05 -15.26 4.39
N ALA A 5 -0.22 -16.51 3.97
CA ALA A 5 0.84 -17.50 3.76
C ALA A 5 1.81 -17.06 2.66
N LYS A 6 1.31 -16.37 1.62
CA LYS A 6 2.16 -15.87 0.54
C LYS A 6 3.09 -14.74 1.01
N LEU A 7 2.65 -13.89 1.93
CA LEU A 7 3.52 -12.89 2.56
C LEU A 7 4.67 -13.57 3.31
N THR A 8 4.37 -14.60 4.09
CA THR A 8 5.39 -15.38 4.82
C THR A 8 6.38 -16.06 3.88
N GLU A 9 5.90 -16.69 2.80
CA GLU A 9 6.75 -17.34 1.80
C GLU A 9 7.72 -16.35 1.13
N LEU A 10 7.25 -15.12 0.90
CA LEU A 10 8.04 -14.05 0.31
C LEU A 10 8.91 -13.29 1.33
N ALA A 11 8.89 -13.69 2.61
CA ALA A 11 9.54 -12.99 3.71
C ALA A 11 9.16 -11.49 3.78
N ILE A 12 7.88 -11.19 3.57
CA ILE A 12 7.34 -9.83 3.63
C ILE A 12 6.58 -9.64 4.94
N GLU A 13 7.05 -8.69 5.74
CA GLU A 13 6.30 -8.16 6.87
C GLU A 13 5.57 -6.89 6.46
N LEU A 14 4.28 -6.79 6.77
CA LEU A 14 3.52 -5.57 6.51
C LEU A 14 3.88 -4.51 7.56
N PRO A 15 4.08 -3.25 7.16
CA PRO A 15 4.41 -2.17 8.08
C PRO A 15 3.25 -1.84 9.01
N ALA A 16 3.51 -1.02 10.02
CA ALA A 16 2.47 -0.42 10.83
C ALA A 16 1.54 0.44 9.96
N VAL A 17 0.24 0.45 10.30
CA VAL A 17 -0.75 1.26 9.60
C VAL A 17 -0.48 2.74 9.87
N ALA A 18 -0.32 3.51 8.79
CA ALA A 18 -0.11 4.96 8.89
C ALA A 18 -1.35 5.66 9.48
N THR A 19 -1.12 6.63 10.36
CA THR A 19 -2.19 7.51 10.84
C THR A 19 -2.55 8.51 9.74
N PRO A 20 -3.85 8.79 9.48
CA PRO A 20 -4.25 9.82 8.52
C PRO A 20 -3.64 11.19 8.85
N VAL A 21 -3.19 11.91 7.82
CA VAL A 21 -2.47 13.19 7.97
C VAL A 21 -3.42 14.37 8.18
N ALA A 22 -4.71 14.20 7.88
CA ALA A 22 -5.74 15.22 8.02
C ALA A 22 -7.10 14.58 8.33
N SER A 23 -8.20 15.32 8.15
CA SER A 23 -9.58 14.87 8.42
C SER A 23 -10.11 13.89 7.36
N TYR A 24 -9.46 12.73 7.22
CA TYR A 24 -9.88 11.60 6.40
C TYR A 24 -9.54 10.27 7.11
N VAL A 25 -10.08 9.16 6.63
CA VAL A 25 -9.83 7.81 7.16
C VAL A 25 -9.03 6.97 6.18
N ASN A 26 -8.36 5.92 6.65
CA ASN A 26 -7.54 5.07 5.79
C ASN A 26 -8.36 4.26 4.77
N ALA A 27 -9.56 3.83 5.16
CA ALA A 27 -10.49 3.20 4.24
C ALA A 27 -11.95 3.48 4.60
N VAL A 28 -12.84 3.35 3.61
CA VAL A 28 -14.29 3.38 3.78
C VAL A 28 -14.88 2.17 3.07
N ARG A 29 -15.80 1.47 3.74
CA ARG A 29 -16.53 0.35 3.15
C ARG A 29 -17.92 0.77 2.71
N THR A 30 -18.30 0.41 1.48
CA THR A 30 -19.68 0.50 0.99
C THR A 30 -20.08 -0.83 0.34
N GLY A 31 -21.09 -1.49 0.90
CA GLY A 31 -21.45 -2.86 0.53
C GLY A 31 -20.27 -3.84 0.66
N ASN A 32 -19.85 -4.41 -0.47
CA ASN A 32 -18.71 -5.34 -0.56
C ASN A 32 -17.43 -4.68 -1.13
N LEU A 33 -17.40 -3.36 -1.32
CA LEU A 33 -16.22 -2.62 -1.78
C LEU A 33 -15.55 -1.92 -0.61
N LEU A 34 -14.23 -2.07 -0.50
CA LEU A 34 -13.37 -1.33 0.42
C LEU A 34 -12.57 -0.30 -0.38
N PHE A 35 -12.86 0.98 -0.19
CA PHE A 35 -12.15 2.08 -0.83
C PHE A 35 -11.04 2.57 0.09
N LEU A 36 -9.81 2.56 -0.42
CA LEU A 36 -8.64 3.01 0.32
C LEU A 36 -8.36 4.48 -0.02
N SER A 37 -7.99 5.25 1.00
CA SER A 37 -7.32 6.52 0.79
C SER A 37 -5.96 6.30 0.11
N GLY A 38 -5.48 7.33 -0.58
CA GLY A 38 -4.13 7.31 -1.12
C GLY A 38 -3.11 7.15 0.00
N GLY A 39 -1.95 6.61 -0.32
CA GLY A 39 -0.85 6.77 0.62
C GLY A 39 0.50 6.53 0.01
N LEU A 40 1.46 7.00 0.77
CA LEU A 40 2.84 7.12 0.37
C LEU A 40 3.62 5.88 0.83
N PRO A 41 4.77 5.59 0.19
CA PRO A 41 5.74 4.65 0.76
C PRO A 41 6.11 5.05 2.18
N SER A 42 6.15 4.10 3.11
CA SER A 42 6.34 4.35 4.54
C SER A 42 7.80 4.47 4.99
N LEU A 43 8.74 4.54 4.07
CA LEU A 43 10.10 4.94 4.39
C LEU A 43 10.25 6.41 4.04
N ALA A 44 10.55 7.22 5.05
CA ALA A 44 10.99 8.61 4.92
C ALA A 44 12.37 8.69 4.25
N GLU A 45 12.57 7.91 3.19
CA GLU A 45 13.76 7.98 2.38
C GLU A 45 13.61 9.17 1.46
N GLU A 46 14.49 10.14 1.66
CA GLU A 46 14.71 11.24 0.72
C GLU A 46 14.95 10.70 -0.71
N ALA A 47 15.38 9.44 -0.84
CA ALA A 47 15.59 8.73 -2.10
C ALA A 47 14.32 8.56 -2.94
N TYR A 48 13.12 8.60 -2.36
CA TYR A 48 11.85 8.49 -3.11
C TYR A 48 11.32 9.85 -3.58
N LYS A 49 11.97 10.95 -3.19
CA LYS A 49 11.53 12.30 -3.53
C LYS A 49 12.18 12.77 -4.83
N GLY A 50 11.34 13.05 -5.81
CA GLY A 50 11.75 13.67 -7.06
C GLY A 50 10.98 13.12 -8.25
N GLN A 51 11.21 13.74 -9.40
CA GLN A 51 10.62 13.32 -10.67
C GLN A 51 11.27 12.06 -11.23
N VAL A 52 10.47 11.14 -11.76
CA VAL A 52 10.93 9.94 -12.47
C VAL A 52 10.96 10.21 -13.97
N PRO A 53 12.02 9.85 -14.73
CA PRO A 53 13.23 9.15 -14.30
C PRO A 53 14.43 10.09 -13.99
N THR A 54 14.21 11.40 -13.93
CA THR A 54 15.30 12.40 -13.95
C THR A 54 16.00 12.58 -12.60
N GLN A 55 15.23 12.62 -11.51
CA GLN A 55 15.74 12.76 -10.14
C GLN A 55 15.72 11.42 -9.40
N VAL A 56 14.75 10.56 -9.72
CA VAL A 56 14.60 9.22 -9.15
C VAL A 56 14.61 8.20 -10.27
N SER A 57 15.43 7.16 -10.14
CA SER A 57 15.50 6.09 -11.16
C SER A 57 14.21 5.27 -11.20
N ALA A 58 13.92 4.62 -12.33
CA ALA A 58 12.78 3.71 -12.42
C ALA A 58 12.88 2.49 -11.48
N GLU A 59 14.10 2.06 -11.15
CA GLU A 59 14.36 1.01 -10.15
C GLU A 59 13.88 1.45 -8.77
N THR A 60 14.36 2.60 -8.32
CA THR A 60 14.00 3.21 -7.04
C THR A 60 12.51 3.54 -6.96
N ALA A 61 11.92 4.03 -8.05
CA ALA A 61 10.49 4.30 -8.11
C ALA A 61 9.64 3.01 -7.97
N ARG A 62 10.16 1.86 -8.43
CA ARG A 62 9.49 0.57 -8.26
C ARG A 62 9.54 0.10 -6.81
N GLU A 63 10.65 0.33 -6.12
CA GLU A 63 10.78 0.08 -4.68
C GLU A 63 9.80 0.95 -3.90
N ALA A 64 9.74 2.25 -4.21
CA ALA A 64 8.74 3.17 -3.64
C ALA A 64 7.30 2.70 -3.89
N ALA A 65 6.97 2.24 -5.10
CA ALA A 65 5.65 1.70 -5.42
C ALA A 65 5.34 0.41 -4.63
N ARG A 66 6.33 -0.47 -4.46
CA ARG A 66 6.20 -1.68 -3.64
C ARG A 66 5.86 -1.31 -2.19
N ASP A 67 6.60 -0.39 -1.60
CA ASP A 67 6.40 0.04 -0.21
C ASP A 67 5.05 0.72 0.00
N ALA A 68 4.63 1.56 -0.95
CA ALA A 68 3.31 2.16 -0.93
C ALA A 68 2.21 1.10 -0.91
N ILE A 69 2.34 0.04 -1.71
CA ILE A 69 1.37 -1.07 -1.76
C ILE A 69 1.43 -1.93 -0.48
N LEU A 70 2.61 -2.20 0.08
CA LEU A 70 2.72 -2.90 1.36
C LEU A 70 2.01 -2.13 2.48
N GLY A 71 2.14 -0.80 2.51
CA GLY A 71 1.38 0.05 3.41
C GLY A 71 -0.14 -0.01 3.19
N ARG A 72 -0.60 -0.15 1.94
CA ARG A 72 -2.04 -0.35 1.66
C ARG A 72 -2.52 -1.74 2.06
N LEU A 73 -1.73 -2.79 1.85
CA LEU A 73 -2.06 -4.13 2.33
C LEU A 73 -2.18 -4.15 3.86
N ALA A 74 -1.33 -3.40 4.58
CA ALA A 74 -1.44 -3.25 6.02
C ALA A 74 -2.80 -2.64 6.43
N VAL A 75 -3.23 -1.57 5.75
CA VAL A 75 -4.57 -0.96 5.97
C VAL A 75 -5.68 -1.97 5.70
N ILE A 76 -5.62 -2.72 4.59
CA ILE A 76 -6.65 -3.71 4.25
C ILE A 76 -6.72 -4.80 5.34
N ARG A 77 -5.56 -5.28 5.81
CA ARG A 77 -5.49 -6.29 6.86
C ARG A 77 -6.04 -5.77 8.18
N ASP A 78 -5.81 -4.51 8.52
CA ASP A 78 -6.34 -3.87 9.72
C ASP A 78 -7.87 -3.75 9.66
N GLU A 79 -8.41 -3.25 8.55
CA GLU A 79 -9.84 -3.04 8.34
C GLU A 79 -10.64 -4.36 8.27
N LEU A 80 -10.04 -5.42 7.72
CA LEU A 80 -10.70 -6.72 7.52
C LEU A 80 -10.32 -7.75 8.59
N GLY A 81 -9.23 -7.55 9.33
CA GLY A 81 -8.58 -8.53 10.20
C GLY A 81 -7.75 -9.60 9.48
N SER A 82 -7.89 -9.75 8.16
CA SER A 82 -7.08 -10.67 7.34
C SER A 82 -7.22 -10.33 5.86
N LEU A 83 -6.12 -10.46 5.11
CA LEU A 83 -6.12 -10.32 3.65
C LEU A 83 -6.94 -11.42 2.94
N ASP A 84 -7.17 -12.56 3.58
CA ASP A 84 -7.94 -13.67 2.99
C ASP A 84 -9.43 -13.33 2.82
N LYS A 85 -9.91 -12.25 3.45
CA LYS A 85 -11.27 -11.74 3.24
C LYS A 85 -11.43 -10.94 1.94
N VAL A 86 -10.33 -10.66 1.23
CA VAL A 86 -10.36 -9.97 -0.07
C VAL A 86 -10.68 -10.98 -1.17
N THR A 87 -11.85 -10.82 -1.80
CA THR A 87 -12.22 -11.68 -2.94
C THR A 87 -11.51 -11.28 -4.24
N ARG A 88 -11.33 -9.98 -4.48
CA ARG A 88 -10.70 -9.45 -5.69
C ARG A 88 -10.25 -8.01 -5.51
N VAL A 89 -9.08 -7.69 -6.07
CA VAL A 89 -8.68 -6.29 -6.29
C VAL A 89 -9.30 -5.82 -7.60
N VAL A 90 -10.28 -4.91 -7.52
CA VAL A 90 -11.04 -4.43 -8.68
C VAL A 90 -10.34 -3.32 -9.45
N SER A 91 -9.49 -2.54 -8.77
CA SER A 91 -8.76 -1.42 -9.34
C SER A 91 -7.51 -1.11 -8.53
N VAL A 92 -6.44 -0.71 -9.21
CA VAL A 92 -5.22 -0.15 -8.60
C VAL A 92 -4.91 1.16 -9.31
N GLN A 93 -4.72 2.23 -8.54
CA GLN A 93 -4.37 3.55 -9.06
C GLN A 93 -3.01 3.95 -8.48
N GLY A 94 -2.06 4.26 -9.35
CA GLY A 94 -0.73 4.75 -8.99
C GLY A 94 -0.46 6.09 -9.65
N PHE A 95 0.09 7.02 -8.90
CA PHE A 95 0.44 8.37 -9.36
C PHE A 95 1.95 8.54 -9.26
N VAL A 96 2.60 8.81 -10.38
CA VAL A 96 4.05 9.04 -10.49
C VAL A 96 4.23 10.31 -11.31
N ASN A 97 5.10 11.19 -10.85
CA ASN A 97 5.45 12.44 -11.53
C ASN A 97 6.84 12.34 -12.14
#